data_AF-A0A7V9AMX6-F1
#
_entry.id   AF-A0A7V9AMX6-F1
#
_cell.length_a   1.000
_cell.length_b   1.000
_cell.length_c   1.000
_cell.angle_alpha   90.00
_cell.angle_beta   90.00
_cell.angle_gamma   90.00
#
_symmetry.space_group_name_H-M   'P 1'
#
loop_
_entity.id
_entity.type
_entity.pdbx_description
1 polymer ?
#
loop_
_entity_poly.entity_id
_entity_poly.type
_entity_poly.pdbx_seq_one_letter_code
_entity_poly.pdbx_strand_id
1 'polypeptide(L)'
;MDFTKYFGTPEEEMEFMPIIPLNEDGNENTDEQDIPTELPLLPLRNTVLFPGVVLPITVGRDKSIKAVTDAYKSDKLIGVVSQKDS
;
A
#
# COMPACT_ATOMS: atom_id res chain seq x y z
N MET A 1 -23.73 36.54 -42.39
CA MET A 1 -23.37 36.19 -41.00
C MET A 1 -22.67 34.86 -41.09
N ASP A 2 -21.35 34.85 -40.95
CA ASP A 2 -20.52 33.66 -41.13
C ASP A 2 -20.70 32.66 -39.99
N PHE A 3 -21.20 31.47 -40.34
CA PHE A 3 -21.52 30.37 -39.42
C PHE A 3 -20.27 29.64 -38.89
N THR A 4 -19.08 30.04 -39.35
CA THR A 4 -17.78 29.43 -39.00
C THR A 4 -17.20 29.96 -37.68
N LYS A 5 -17.86 30.92 -37.00
CA LYS A 5 -17.35 31.55 -35.78
C LYS A 5 -17.70 30.81 -34.47
N TYR A 6 -18.46 29.72 -34.54
CA TYR A 6 -18.93 28.96 -33.37
C TYR A 6 -18.24 27.62 -33.14
N PHE A 7 -17.32 27.22 -34.01
CA PHE A 7 -16.51 26.02 -33.80
C PHE A 7 -15.14 26.45 -33.27
N GLY A 8 -15.01 26.44 -31.94
CA GLY A 8 -13.73 26.57 -31.25
C GLY A 8 -12.77 25.48 -31.71
N THR A 9 -11.47 25.77 -31.64
CA THR A 9 -10.41 24.83 -32.03
C THR A 9 -10.43 23.59 -31.12
N PRO A 10 -10.18 22.38 -31.66
CA PRO A 10 -10.21 21.13 -30.89
C PRO A 10 -9.28 21.09 -29.67
N GLU A 11 -8.31 22.00 -29.59
CA GLU A 11 -7.30 22.03 -28.53
C GLU A 11 -7.85 22.48 -27.16
N GLU A 12 -8.89 23.31 -27.11
CA GLU A 12 -9.44 23.81 -25.84
C GLU A 12 -10.43 22.83 -25.18
N GLU A 13 -11.09 21.94 -25.95
CA GLU A 13 -11.92 20.84 -25.41
C GLU A 13 -11.07 19.68 -24.86
N MET A 14 -9.81 19.54 -25.30
CA MET A 14 -8.92 18.49 -24.81
C MET A 14 -8.35 18.78 -23.40
N GLU A 15 -8.46 20.00 -22.90
CA GLU A 15 -7.89 20.38 -21.59
C GLU A 15 -8.83 20.11 -20.41
N PHE A 16 -10.11 19.81 -20.66
CA PHE A 16 -11.10 19.52 -19.61
C PHE A 16 -11.95 18.28 -19.95
N MET A 17 -11.31 17.12 -20.09
CA MET A 17 -12.03 15.91 -19.73
C MET A 17 -11.98 15.74 -18.21
N PRO A 18 -13.12 15.82 -17.49
CA PRO A 18 -13.17 15.31 -16.14
C PRO A 18 -12.79 13.83 -16.21
N ILE A 19 -11.75 13.46 -15.46
CA ILE A 19 -11.39 12.06 -15.26
C ILE A 19 -12.55 11.43 -14.50
N ILE A 20 -13.48 10.78 -15.21
CA ILE A 20 -14.42 9.86 -14.60
C ILE A 20 -13.54 8.70 -14.13
N PRO A 21 -13.44 8.41 -12.83
CA PRO A 21 -12.73 7.22 -12.39
C PRO A 21 -13.49 6.03 -12.99
N LEU A 22 -12.94 5.41 -14.03
CA LEU A 22 -13.47 4.18 -14.65
C LEU A 22 -13.21 2.94 -13.79
N ASN A 23 -13.19 3.13 -12.46
CA ASN A 23 -13.05 2.07 -11.48
C ASN A 23 -14.21 2.21 -10.49
N GLU A 24 -15.45 2.09 -10.98
CA GLU A 24 -16.59 1.63 -10.18
C GLU A 24 -16.84 0.14 -10.45
N ASP A 25 -15.77 -0.61 -10.72
CA ASP A 25 -15.79 -2.04 -10.45
C ASP A 25 -15.61 -2.16 -8.94
N GLY A 26 -16.74 -2.26 -8.23
CA GLY A 26 -16.85 -2.63 -6.82
C GLY A 26 -16.34 -4.05 -6.51
N ASN A 27 -15.19 -4.40 -7.07
CA ASN A 27 -14.32 -5.44 -6.60
C ASN A 27 -13.13 -4.77 -5.92
N GLU A 28 -13.41 -4.09 -4.81
CA GLU A 28 -12.49 -4.07 -3.69
C GLU A 28 -12.38 -5.51 -3.14
N ASN A 29 -11.85 -6.44 -3.93
CA ASN A 29 -11.00 -7.46 -3.32
C ASN A 29 -9.73 -6.70 -2.91
N THR A 30 -9.85 -5.83 -1.91
CA THR A 30 -8.81 -5.74 -0.91
C THR A 30 -8.69 -7.17 -0.47
N ASP A 31 -7.73 -7.91 -1.03
CA ASP A 31 -7.56 -9.34 -0.79
C ASP A 31 -7.85 -9.56 0.69
N GLU A 32 -8.96 -10.22 0.99
CA GLU A 32 -9.37 -10.50 2.36
C GLU A 32 -8.39 -11.59 2.82
N GLN A 33 -7.15 -11.16 3.06
CA GLN A 33 -6.12 -12.00 3.61
C GLN A 33 -6.61 -12.33 5.00
N ASP A 34 -6.88 -13.61 5.23
CA ASP A 34 -7.14 -14.15 6.55
C ASP A 34 -5.91 -13.90 7.43
N ILE A 35 -5.89 -12.74 8.09
CA ILE A 35 -4.87 -12.39 9.08
C ILE A 35 -5.20 -13.20 10.35
N PRO A 36 -4.27 -14.03 10.83
CA PRO A 36 -4.51 -14.82 12.04
C PRO A 36 -4.69 -13.91 13.25
N THR A 37 -5.51 -14.35 14.21
CA THR A 37 -5.77 -13.63 15.46
C THR A 37 -4.50 -13.38 16.27
N GLU A 38 -3.51 -14.28 16.17
CA GLU A 38 -2.21 -14.15 16.81
C GLU A 38 -1.12 -14.03 15.74
N LEU A 39 -0.25 -13.03 15.90
CA LEU A 39 0.81 -12.75 14.93
C LEU A 39 2.13 -12.45 15.67
N PRO A 40 3.26 -13.03 15.23
CA PRO A 40 4.56 -12.65 15.75
C PRO A 40 4.85 -11.18 15.40
N LEU A 41 5.40 -10.44 16.36
CA LEU A 41 5.72 -9.02 16.18
C LEU A 41 7.23 -8.79 16.05
N LEU A 42 7.60 -8.08 14.99
CA LEU A 42 8.94 -7.57 14.74
C LEU A 42 8.99 -6.08 15.06
N PRO A 43 9.57 -5.69 16.21
CA PRO A 43 9.75 -4.28 16.52
C PRO A 43 10.85 -3.66 15.66
N LEU A 44 10.57 -2.48 15.11
CA LEU A 44 11.49 -1.68 14.31
C LEU A 44 11.90 -0.42 15.09
N ARG A 45 13.20 -0.14 15.10
CA ARG A 45 13.78 1.05 15.73
C ARG A 45 14.34 1.95 14.63
N ASN A 46 14.09 3.26 14.75
CA ASN A 46 14.51 4.30 13.80
C ASN A 46 13.90 4.17 12.38
N THR A 47 12.88 3.33 12.20
CA THR A 47 12.24 3.09 10.90
C THR A 47 10.73 2.95 11.06
N VAL A 48 9.98 3.48 10.09
CA VAL A 48 8.53 3.28 9.93
C VAL A 48 8.30 2.70 8.54
N LEU A 49 7.47 1.66 8.44
CA LEU A 49 7.08 1.03 7.18
C LEU A 49 5.67 1.47 6.78
N PHE A 50 5.50 1.73 5.49
CA PHE A 50 4.21 2.00 4.86
C PHE A 50 3.87 0.87 3.87
N PRO A 51 2.58 0.65 3.56
CA PRO A 51 2.18 -0.31 2.53
C PRO A 51 2.89 -0.07 1.19
N GLY A 52 3.28 -1.15 0.51
CA GLY A 52 3.99 -1.10 -0.78
C GLY A 52 5.51 -0.89 -0.68
N VAL A 53 6.07 -0.67 0.51
CA VAL A 53 7.53 -0.51 0.70
C VAL A 53 8.21 -1.88 0.83
N VAL A 54 9.27 -2.10 0.05
CA VAL A 54 10.15 -3.28 0.16
C VAL A 54 11.52 -2.84 0.68
N LEU A 55 11.91 -3.33 1.86
CA LEU A 55 13.17 -3.00 2.51
C LEU A 55 13.83 -4.27 3.06
N PRO A 56 15.14 -4.52 2.80
CA PRO A 56 15.86 -5.58 3.48
C PRO A 56 16.09 -5.21 4.97
N ILE A 57 15.80 -6.13 5.88
CA ILE A 57 15.98 -5.94 7.33
C ILE A 57 16.94 -6.99 7.87
N THR A 58 17.95 -6.54 8.63
CA THR A 58 18.84 -7.42 9.38
C THR A 58 18.30 -7.64 10.78
N VAL A 59 18.11 -8.90 11.19
CA VAL A 59 17.67 -9.30 12.53
C VAL A 59 18.82 -9.89 13.32
N GLY A 60 19.06 -9.37 14.54
CA GLY A 60 20.17 -9.84 15.39
C GLY A 60 19.83 -10.03 16.88
N ARG A 61 18.67 -9.58 17.35
CA ARG A 61 18.23 -9.81 18.75
C ARG A 61 17.47 -11.13 18.83
N ASP A 62 17.72 -11.93 19.85
CA ASP A 62 17.10 -13.26 20.04
C ASP A 62 15.56 -13.22 19.90
N LYS A 63 14.91 -12.21 20.50
CA LYS A 63 13.45 -12.03 20.41
C LYS A 63 12.99 -11.78 18.97
N SER A 64 13.73 -10.99 18.21
CA SER A 64 13.42 -10.69 16.80
C SER A 64 13.67 -11.91 15.90
N ILE A 65 14.76 -12.65 16.15
CA ILE A 65 15.06 -13.90 15.45
C ILE A 65 13.94 -14.92 15.69
N LYS A 66 13.46 -15.04 16.93
CA LYS A 66 12.31 -15.89 17.28
C LYS A 66 11.04 -15.47 16.53
N ALA A 67 10.69 -14.18 16.54
CA ALA A 67 9.50 -13.68 15.83
C ALA A 67 9.53 -14.00 14.33
N VAL A 68 10.68 -13.80 13.69
CA VAL A 68 10.88 -14.15 12.27
C VAL A 68 10.76 -15.66 12.07
N THR A 69 11.38 -16.46 12.92
CA THR A 69 11.31 -17.93 12.84
C THR A 69 9.89 -18.46 13.01
N ASP A 70 9.12 -17.88 13.94
CA ASP A 70 7.73 -18.26 14.17
C ASP A 70 6.84 -17.88 12.97
N ALA A 71 7.06 -16.71 12.36
CA ALA A 71 6.37 -16.31 11.14
C ALA A 71 6.65 -17.29 9.98
N TYR A 72 7.91 -17.69 9.81
CA TYR A 72 8.33 -18.65 8.77
C TYR A 72 7.69 -20.04 8.93
N LYS A 73 7.30 -20.43 10.14
CA LYS A 73 6.65 -21.73 10.42
C LYS A 73 5.14 -21.69 10.19
N SER A 74 4.52 -20.52 10.17
CA SER A 74 3.09 -20.32 9.88
C SER A 74 2.95 -19.78 8.45
N ASP A 75 2.12 -18.75 8.26
CA ASP A 75 1.73 -18.24 6.94
C ASP A 75 2.66 -17.14 6.43
N LYS A 76 3.86 -17.02 7.01
CA LYS A 76 4.87 -15.99 6.70
C LYS A 76 4.39 -14.55 6.93
N LEU A 77 3.23 -14.39 7.55
CA LEU A 77 2.74 -13.10 8.03
C LEU A 77 3.50 -12.72 9.31
N ILE A 78 3.91 -11.45 9.38
CA ILE A 78 4.59 -10.89 10.55
C ILE A 78 4.09 -9.47 10.76
N GLY A 79 3.80 -9.11 12.01
CA GLY A 79 3.40 -7.76 12.36
C GLY A 79 4.63 -6.92 12.62
N VAL A 80 4.69 -5.73 12.04
CA VAL A 80 5.79 -4.78 12.26
C VAL A 80 5.27 -3.58 13.03
N VAL A 81 5.98 -3.21 14.09
CA VAL A 81 5.63 -2.06 14.94
C VAL A 81 6.81 -1.13 15.09
N SER A 82 6.58 0.17 14.96
CA SER A 82 7.60 1.18 15.22
C SER A 82 7.71 1.43 16.73
N GLN A 83 8.94 1.39 17.25
CA GLN A 83 9.22 1.67 18.65
C GLN A 83 9.29 3.18 18.89
N LYS A 84 8.55 3.67 19.88
CA LYS A 84 8.60 5.07 20.32
C LYS A 84 9.84 5.38 21.16
N ASP A 85 10.16 4.48 22.10
CA ASP A 85 11.26 4.64 23.06
C ASP A 85 12.24 3.45 22.99
N SER A 86 13.46 3.63 23.48
CA SER A 86 14.57 2.66 23.38
C SER A 86 14.75 1.78 24.60
#